data_AF-A0A1G2IX83-F1
#
_entry.id   AF-A0A1G2IX83-F1
#
_cell.length_a   1.000
_cell.length_b   1.000
_cell.length_c   1.000
_cell.angle_alpha   90.00
_cell.angle_beta   90.00
_cell.angle_gamma   90.00
#
_symmetry.space_group_name_H-M   'P 1'
#
loop_
_entity.id
_entity.type
_entity.pdbx_description
1 polymer ?
#
loop_
_entity_poly.entity_id
_entity_poly.type
_entity_poly.pdbx_seq_one_letter_code
_entity_poly.pdbx_strand_id
1 'polypeptide(L)'
;MDWNYFLNSNLPSTLATILAAFVAFLVYRKQKSDNKRDAAKIILQEIRRAEDIISDYKQNGGYQFAKKIIATNSWSKNLHLFVGDLDNDELDRISNLYSTGEYLDALIKDISDYTFNKEMNASVSSPVVPILPAPQDNQEQSRTVDPNMSQGISKKIRLIPLDPPWKARLDIITFKLEPIYHSTIAQKLKMIAGIK
;
A
#
# COMPACT_ATOMS: atom_id res chain seq x y z
N MET A 1 -12.34 40.82 -59.22
CA MET A 1 -11.37 39.95 -58.51
C MET A 1 -11.99 38.57 -58.51
N ASP A 2 -11.53 37.71 -59.43
CA ASP A 2 -12.27 36.51 -59.81
C ASP A 2 -12.03 35.38 -58.80
N TRP A 3 -12.98 35.25 -57.87
CA TRP A 3 -13.02 34.20 -56.83
C TRP A 3 -12.83 32.78 -57.37
N ASN A 4 -13.21 32.54 -58.63
CA ASN A 4 -13.08 31.23 -59.28
C ASN A 4 -11.61 30.80 -59.49
N TYR A 5 -10.67 31.73 -59.66
CA TYR A 5 -9.23 31.39 -59.78
C TYR A 5 -8.62 31.00 -58.43
N PHE A 6 -9.12 31.58 -57.33
CA PHE A 6 -8.65 31.30 -55.97
C PHE A 6 -9.13 29.91 -55.50
N LEU A 7 -10.39 29.57 -55.77
CA LEU A 7 -10.99 28.28 -55.39
C LEU A 7 -10.51 27.09 -56.24
N ASN A 8 -10.07 27.33 -57.49
CA ASN A 8 -9.56 26.28 -58.39
C ASN A 8 -8.03 26.07 -58.30
N SER A 9 -7.34 26.81 -57.44
CA SER A 9 -5.90 26.69 -57.21
C SER A 9 -5.59 25.73 -56.06
N ASN A 10 -4.34 25.26 -55.91
CA ASN A 10 -3.93 24.40 -54.78
C ASN A 10 -3.87 25.13 -53.41
N LEU A 11 -4.27 26.41 -53.35
CA LEU A 11 -4.22 27.24 -52.15
C LEU A 11 -5.19 26.77 -51.05
N PRO A 12 -6.49 26.52 -51.31
CA PRO A 12 -7.44 26.10 -50.29
C PRO A 12 -7.07 24.73 -49.68
N SER A 13 -6.57 23.79 -50.49
CA SER A 13 -6.13 22.48 -50.00
C SER A 13 -4.86 22.57 -49.15
N THR A 14 -3.91 23.41 -49.54
CA THR A 14 -2.70 23.69 -48.74
C THR A 14 -3.06 24.36 -47.42
N LEU A 15 -3.94 25.36 -47.44
CA LEU A 15 -4.40 26.06 -46.23
C LEU A 15 -5.17 25.11 -45.30
N ALA A 16 -6.03 24.25 -45.84
CA ALA A 16 -6.73 23.22 -45.07
C ALA A 16 -5.74 22.25 -44.40
N THR A 17 -4.66 21.87 -45.08
CA THR A 17 -3.62 21.00 -44.53
C THR A 17 -2.85 21.67 -43.40
N ILE A 18 -2.49 22.95 -43.55
CA ILE A 18 -1.82 23.74 -42.50
C ILE A 18 -2.74 23.90 -41.30
N LEU A 19 -4.03 24.18 -41.52
CA LEU A 19 -5.02 24.28 -40.45
C LEU A 19 -5.18 22.95 -39.71
N ALA A 20 -5.28 21.84 -40.43
CA ALA A 20 -5.37 20.51 -39.85
C ALA A 20 -4.11 20.19 -39.02
N ALA A 21 -2.91 20.50 -39.53
CA ALA A 21 -1.66 20.32 -38.80
C ALA A 21 -1.61 21.19 -37.54
N PHE A 22 -2.09 22.43 -37.62
CA PHE A 22 -2.16 23.33 -36.46
C PHE A 22 -3.14 22.83 -35.40
N VAL A 23 -4.33 22.38 -35.79
CA VAL A 23 -5.31 21.77 -34.88
C VAL A 23 -4.72 20.51 -34.24
N ALA A 24 -4.09 19.63 -35.01
CA ALA A 24 -3.43 18.43 -34.50
C ALA A 24 -2.33 18.79 -33.48
N PHE A 25 -1.54 19.83 -33.75
CA PHE A 25 -0.54 20.33 -32.81
C PHE A 25 -1.15 20.84 -31.50
N LEU A 26 -2.25 21.59 -31.57
CA LEU A 26 -2.96 22.06 -30.37
C LEU A 26 -3.52 20.90 -29.54
N VAL A 27 -4.13 19.91 -30.21
CA VAL A 27 -4.64 18.69 -29.55
C VAL A 27 -3.51 17.95 -28.86
N TYR A 28 -2.37 17.74 -29.54
CA TYR A 28 -1.20 17.09 -28.96
C TYR A 28 -0.68 17.81 -27.71
N ARG A 29 -0.56 19.14 -27.76
CA ARG A 29 -0.13 19.93 -26.61
C ARG A 29 -1.12 19.82 -25.43
N LYS A 30 -2.42 19.88 -25.72
CA LYS A 30 -3.47 19.74 -24.71
C LYS A 30 -3.43 18.35 -24.06
N GLN A 31 -3.35 17.30 -24.88
CA GLN A 31 -3.27 15.91 -24.40
C GLN A 31 -2.06 15.68 -23.49
N LYS A 32 -0.89 16.24 -23.84
CA LYS A 32 0.31 16.13 -22.99
C LYS A 32 0.11 16.81 -21.63
N SER A 33 -0.55 17.97 -21.61
CA SER A 33 -0.88 18.67 -20.36
C SER A 33 -1.92 17.91 -19.52
N ASP A 34 -2.92 17.32 -20.17
CA ASP A 34 -3.97 16.56 -19.50
C ASP A 34 -3.40 15.26 -18.90
N ASN A 35 -2.52 14.55 -19.64
CA ASN A 35 -1.82 13.36 -19.13
C ASN A 35 -1.01 13.66 -17.87
N LYS A 36 -0.29 14.79 -17.84
CA LYS A 36 0.48 15.22 -16.67
C LYS A 36 -0.43 15.54 -15.48
N ARG A 37 -1.56 16.21 -15.72
CA ARG A 37 -2.58 16.51 -14.70
C ARG A 37 -3.17 15.24 -14.09
N ASP A 38 -3.53 14.28 -14.92
CA ASP A 38 -4.14 13.04 -14.45
C ASP A 38 -3.12 12.17 -13.71
N ALA A 39 -1.88 12.11 -14.18
CA ALA A 39 -0.79 11.48 -13.44
C ALA A 39 -0.61 12.11 -12.04
N ALA A 40 -0.65 13.45 -11.93
CA ALA A 40 -0.51 14.14 -10.66
C ALA A 40 -1.65 13.78 -9.68
N LYS A 41 -2.90 13.70 -10.17
CA LYS A 41 -4.05 13.29 -9.36
C LYS A 41 -3.90 11.87 -8.83
N ILE A 42 -3.49 10.94 -9.70
CA ILE A 42 -3.28 9.53 -9.33
C ILE A 42 -2.19 9.43 -8.28
N ILE A 43 -1.03 10.04 -8.51
CA ILE A 43 0.09 10.04 -7.56
C ILE A 43 -0.34 10.63 -6.21
N LEU A 44 -1.09 11.74 -6.21
CA LEU A 44 -1.57 12.36 -4.97
C LEU A 44 -2.51 11.44 -4.19
N GLN A 45 -3.41 10.73 -4.88
CA GLN A 45 -4.31 9.75 -4.25
C GLN A 45 -3.54 8.53 -3.72
N GLU A 46 -2.54 8.05 -4.48
CA GLU A 46 -1.67 6.95 -4.05
C GLU A 46 -0.86 7.33 -2.80
N ILE A 47 -0.28 8.54 -2.75
CA ILE A 47 0.43 9.07 -1.57
C ILE A 47 -0.53 9.13 -0.37
N ARG A 48 -1.70 9.75 -0.53
CA ARG A 48 -2.68 9.86 0.55
C ARG A 48 -3.09 8.50 1.09
N ARG A 49 -3.41 7.56 0.20
CA ARG A 49 -3.81 6.20 0.59
C ARG A 49 -2.69 5.47 1.30
N ALA A 50 -1.46 5.57 0.80
CA ALA A 50 -0.30 4.93 1.42
C ALA A 50 -0.08 5.48 2.84
N GLU A 51 -0.19 6.79 3.03
CA GLU A 51 -0.08 7.43 4.33
C GLU A 51 -1.23 7.07 5.28
N ASP A 52 -2.48 7.02 4.78
CA ASP A 52 -3.63 6.60 5.58
C ASP A 52 -3.45 5.16 6.09
N ILE A 53 -2.98 4.24 5.24
CA ILE A 53 -2.68 2.86 5.61
C ILE A 53 -1.56 2.79 6.65
N ILE A 54 -0.47 3.55 6.44
CA ILE A 54 0.68 3.59 7.35
C ILE A 54 0.29 4.21 8.70
N SER A 55 -0.54 5.25 8.70
CA SER A 55 -1.06 5.87 9.91
C SER A 55 -1.97 4.93 10.68
N ASP A 56 -2.86 4.21 9.99
CA ASP A 56 -3.72 3.18 10.59
C ASP A 56 -2.88 2.10 11.29
N TYR A 57 -1.78 1.67 10.68
CA TYR A 57 -0.84 0.73 11.31
C TYR A 57 -0.15 1.30 12.54
N LYS A 58 0.31 2.56 12.49
CA LYS A 58 0.93 3.23 13.65
C LYS A 58 -0.04 3.34 14.83
N GLN A 59 -1.33 3.54 14.58
CA GLN A 59 -2.35 3.73 15.63
C GLN A 59 -2.89 2.41 16.18
N ASN A 60 -3.15 1.43 15.31
CA ASN A 60 -3.82 0.18 15.69
C ASN A 60 -2.85 -0.95 16.01
N GLY A 61 -1.55 -0.80 15.72
CA GLY A 61 -0.50 -1.76 16.07
C GLY A 61 -0.60 -3.11 15.34
N GLY A 62 -1.44 -3.21 14.31
CA GLY A 62 -1.73 -4.43 13.57
C GLY A 62 -1.64 -4.22 12.06
N TYR A 63 -0.80 -5.00 11.40
CA TYR A 63 -0.67 -5.00 9.94
C TYR A 63 -1.82 -5.79 9.30
N GLN A 64 -2.56 -5.14 8.41
CA GLN A 64 -3.57 -5.83 7.58
C GLN A 64 -2.90 -6.34 6.32
N PHE A 65 -2.56 -7.64 6.30
CA PHE A 65 -1.87 -8.28 5.17
C PHE A 65 -2.64 -8.28 3.84
N ALA A 66 -3.94 -7.96 3.87
CA ALA A 66 -4.79 -7.90 2.69
C ALA A 66 -4.67 -6.58 1.89
N LYS A 67 -4.11 -5.51 2.49
CA LYS A 67 -4.08 -4.19 1.85
C LYS A 67 -2.69 -3.87 1.32
N LYS A 68 -2.59 -3.73 0.00
CA LYS A 68 -1.40 -3.19 -0.67
C LYS A 68 -1.26 -1.69 -0.39
N ILE A 69 -0.09 -1.27 0.10
CA ILE A 69 0.28 0.11 0.40
C ILE A 69 0.45 0.88 -0.91
N ILE A 70 1.21 0.34 -1.86
CA ILE A 70 1.42 0.93 -3.19
C ILE A 70 0.68 0.12 -4.25
N ALA A 71 -0.52 0.56 -4.62
CA ALA A 71 -1.37 -0.19 -5.54
C ALA A 71 -0.72 -0.42 -6.92
N THR A 72 -0.35 0.66 -7.62
CA THR A 72 -0.01 0.60 -9.06
C THR A 72 1.41 1.10 -9.39
N ASN A 73 2.08 1.73 -8.41
CA ASN A 73 3.34 2.45 -8.60
C ASN A 73 3.28 3.40 -9.82
N SER A 74 2.33 4.35 -9.77
CA SER A 74 2.18 5.32 -10.85
C SER A 74 3.30 6.35 -10.87
N TRP A 75 4.04 6.50 -9.77
CA TRP A 75 5.21 7.35 -9.65
C TRP A 75 6.34 6.94 -10.61
N SER A 76 6.80 5.69 -10.55
CA SER A 76 7.92 5.22 -11.39
C SER A 76 7.68 5.43 -12.89
N LYS A 77 6.43 5.25 -13.34
CA LYS A 77 6.04 5.39 -14.76
C LYS A 77 5.99 6.85 -15.20
N ASN A 78 5.59 7.76 -14.31
CA ASN A 78 5.30 9.15 -14.65
C ASN A 78 6.33 10.15 -14.10
N LEU A 79 7.38 9.69 -13.41
CA LEU A 79 8.42 10.54 -12.82
C LEU A 79 8.97 11.57 -13.81
N HIS A 80 9.23 11.15 -15.05
CA HIS A 80 9.73 12.00 -16.14
C HIS A 80 8.84 13.22 -16.46
N LEU A 81 7.54 13.18 -16.11
CA LEU A 81 6.61 14.29 -16.31
C LEU A 81 6.76 15.40 -15.26
N PHE A 82 7.44 15.12 -14.14
CA PHE A 82 7.52 15.99 -12.97
C PHE A 82 8.94 16.49 -12.65
N VAL A 83 9.97 15.96 -13.33
CA VAL A 83 11.37 16.37 -13.13
C VAL A 83 11.59 17.88 -13.33
N GLY A 84 10.73 18.54 -14.12
CA GLY A 84 10.80 19.99 -14.35
C GLY A 84 10.04 20.85 -13.34
N ASP A 85 9.20 20.27 -12.48
CA ASP A 85 8.31 21.01 -11.56
C ASP A 85 8.62 20.76 -10.09
N LEU A 86 9.30 19.65 -9.78
CA LEU A 86 9.70 19.25 -8.44
C LEU A 86 11.22 19.33 -8.31
N ASP A 87 11.68 19.75 -7.14
CA ASP A 87 13.11 19.81 -6.84
C ASP A 87 13.65 18.38 -6.61
N ASN A 88 14.96 18.17 -6.76
CA ASN A 88 15.57 16.83 -6.58
C ASN A 88 15.24 16.22 -5.21
N ASP A 89 15.29 17.03 -4.14
CA ASP A 89 14.93 16.57 -2.80
C ASP A 89 13.46 16.13 -2.70
N GLU A 90 12.57 16.77 -3.45
CA GLU A 90 11.15 16.43 -3.49
C GLU A 90 10.90 15.15 -4.28
N LEU A 91 11.59 14.99 -5.41
CA LEU A 91 11.59 13.76 -6.20
C LEU A 91 12.10 12.58 -5.38
N ASP A 92 13.18 12.77 -4.62
CA ASP A 92 13.78 11.75 -3.76
C ASP A 92 12.85 11.36 -2.61
N ARG A 93 12.16 12.32 -1.99
CA ARG A 93 11.16 12.04 -0.95
C ARG A 93 10.01 11.19 -1.46
N ILE A 94 9.44 11.52 -2.63
CA ILE A 94 8.37 10.69 -3.23
C ILE A 94 8.93 9.31 -3.59
N SER A 95 10.11 9.24 -4.19
CA SER A 95 10.74 7.97 -4.54
C SER A 95 10.97 7.09 -3.32
N ASN A 96 11.44 7.66 -2.22
CA ASN A 96 11.63 6.95 -0.96
C ASN A 96 10.31 6.41 -0.38
N LEU A 97 9.23 7.17 -0.47
CA LEU A 97 7.89 6.70 -0.06
C LEU A 97 7.46 5.48 -0.88
N TYR A 98 7.58 5.54 -2.21
CA TYR A 98 7.18 4.44 -3.09
C TYR A 98 8.07 3.21 -2.90
N SER A 99 9.40 3.38 -2.85
CA SER A 99 10.33 2.27 -2.59
C SER A 99 10.09 1.62 -1.23
N THR A 100 9.85 2.42 -0.19
CA THR A 100 9.56 1.87 1.15
C THR A 100 8.21 1.15 1.17
N GLY A 101 7.18 1.72 0.53
CA GLY A 101 5.87 1.09 0.41
C GLY A 101 5.91 -0.23 -0.36
N GLU A 102 6.66 -0.31 -1.46
CA GLU A 102 6.86 -1.56 -2.20
C GLU A 102 7.62 -2.60 -1.38
N TYR A 103 8.62 -2.18 -0.62
CA TYR A 103 9.36 -3.08 0.27
C TYR A 103 8.47 -3.61 1.41
N LEU A 104 7.64 -2.76 2.00
CA LEU A 104 6.64 -3.16 3.00
C LEU A 104 5.63 -4.15 2.40
N ASP A 105 5.12 -3.89 1.20
CA ASP A 105 4.21 -4.81 0.50
C ASP A 105 4.85 -6.19 0.25
N ALA A 106 6.14 -6.22 -0.14
CA ALA A 106 6.88 -7.46 -0.33
C ALA A 106 7.05 -8.24 1.00
N LEU A 107 7.43 -7.55 2.07
CA LEU A 107 7.55 -8.16 3.40
C LEU A 107 6.21 -8.70 3.91
N ILE A 108 5.14 -7.93 3.75
CA ILE A 108 3.78 -8.31 4.13
C ILE A 108 3.37 -9.59 3.39
N LYS A 109 3.66 -9.68 2.09
CA LYS A 109 3.40 -10.87 1.29
C LYS A 109 4.18 -12.09 1.79
N ASP A 110 5.49 -11.95 2.01
CA ASP A 110 6.33 -13.05 2.48
C ASP A 110 5.87 -13.58 3.85
N ILE A 111 5.44 -12.67 4.75
CA ILE A 111 4.90 -13.03 6.07
C ILE A 111 3.55 -13.75 5.94
N SER A 112 2.68 -13.28 5.05
CA SER A 112 1.39 -13.92 4.78
C SER A 112 1.59 -15.35 4.26
N ASP A 113 2.48 -15.54 3.29
CA ASP A 113 2.80 -16.85 2.71
C ASP A 113 3.43 -17.79 3.75
N TYR A 114 4.34 -17.28 4.58
CA TYR A 114 4.93 -18.06 5.69
C TYR A 114 3.88 -18.50 6.72
N THR A 115 3.00 -17.58 7.14
CA THR A 115 1.96 -17.85 8.15
C THR A 115 0.97 -18.89 7.63
N PHE A 116 0.53 -18.74 6.40
CA PHE A 116 -0.37 -19.69 5.73
C PHE A 116 0.23 -21.10 5.64
N ASN A 117 1.48 -21.20 5.19
CA ASN A 117 2.18 -22.48 5.09
C ASN A 117 2.37 -23.14 6.46
N LYS A 118 2.62 -22.36 7.52
CA LYS A 118 2.73 -22.89 8.88
C LYS A 118 1.40 -23.47 9.38
N GLU A 119 0.28 -22.79 9.13
CA GLU A 119 -1.05 -23.25 9.52
C GLU A 119 -1.48 -24.51 8.77
N MET A 120 -1.19 -24.59 7.47
CA MET A 120 -1.43 -25.81 6.69
C MET A 120 -0.62 -27.01 7.21
N ASN A 121 0.67 -26.82 7.50
CA ASN A 121 1.50 -27.92 7.99
C ASN A 121 1.16 -28.34 9.44
N ALA A 122 0.75 -27.40 10.30
CA ALA A 122 0.29 -27.70 11.66
C ALA A 122 -1.04 -28.48 11.66
N SER A 123 -1.87 -28.33 10.63
CA SER A 123 -3.15 -29.03 10.48
C SER A 123 -2.99 -30.48 9.99
N VAL A 124 -1.82 -30.85 9.46
CA VAL A 124 -1.54 -32.19 8.90
C VAL A 124 -0.90 -33.14 9.92
N SER A 125 -0.34 -32.63 11.01
CA SER A 125 0.38 -33.41 12.03
C SER A 125 -0.36 -33.52 13.37
N SER A 126 -1.58 -34.07 13.37
CA SER A 126 -2.13 -34.68 14.59
C SER A 126 -1.80 -36.17 14.59
N PRO A 127 -0.88 -36.67 15.45
CA PRO A 127 -0.71 -38.11 15.61
C PRO A 127 -1.96 -38.68 16.30
N VAL A 128 -2.62 -39.62 15.60
CA VAL A 128 -3.66 -40.48 16.19
C VAL A 128 -3.01 -41.26 17.34
N VAL A 129 -3.33 -40.90 18.57
CA VAL A 129 -2.93 -41.68 19.76
C VAL A 129 -3.94 -42.83 19.89
N PRO A 130 -3.53 -44.11 19.82
CA PRO A 130 -4.42 -45.23 20.08
C PRO A 130 -4.79 -45.25 21.56
N ILE A 131 -6.09 -45.14 21.86
CA ILE A 131 -6.61 -45.27 23.22
C ILE A 131 -6.53 -46.75 23.61
N LEU A 132 -5.61 -47.10 24.50
CA LEU A 132 -5.58 -48.39 25.18
C LEU A 132 -6.64 -48.36 26.32
N PRO A 133 -7.59 -49.32 26.41
CA PRO A 133 -8.57 -49.31 27.48
C PRO A 133 -7.94 -49.84 28.78
N ALA A 134 -7.97 -49.04 29.84
CA ALA A 134 -7.63 -49.49 31.19
C ALA A 134 -8.87 -50.13 31.88
N PRO A 135 -8.69 -51.15 32.75
CA PRO A 135 -9.81 -51.85 33.39
C PRO A 135 -10.44 -51.00 34.51
N GLN A 136 -11.77 -51.04 34.60
CA GLN A 136 -12.52 -50.46 35.71
C GLN A 136 -12.49 -51.40 36.92
N ASP A 137 -12.19 -50.87 38.11
CA ASP A 137 -12.69 -51.44 39.35
C ASP A 137 -13.08 -50.34 40.34
N ASN A 138 -14.21 -50.54 40.99
CA ASN A 138 -14.90 -49.62 41.90
C ASN A 138 -14.42 -49.82 43.34
N GLN A 139 -14.52 -48.79 44.20
CA GLN A 139 -15.12 -48.88 45.54
C GLN A 139 -15.22 -47.52 46.26
N GLU A 140 -16.26 -47.39 47.09
CA GLU A 140 -16.81 -46.17 47.71
C GLU A 140 -16.26 -45.87 49.14
N GLN A 141 -16.60 -44.65 49.63
CA GLN A 141 -16.97 -44.26 51.01
C GLN A 141 -16.01 -43.50 51.98
N SER A 142 -16.46 -42.25 52.31
CA SER A 142 -16.69 -41.64 53.66
C SER A 142 -15.65 -40.74 54.39
N ARG A 143 -16.08 -39.46 54.62
CA ARG A 143 -15.93 -38.47 55.75
C ARG A 143 -14.51 -38.24 56.37
N THR A 144 -13.99 -37.05 56.75
CA THR A 144 -14.48 -35.84 57.47
C THR A 144 -13.49 -34.64 57.34
N VAL A 145 -14.02 -33.41 57.34
CA VAL A 145 -13.54 -32.13 57.96
C VAL A 145 -12.03 -31.76 57.96
N ASP A 146 -11.63 -30.72 57.20
CA ASP A 146 -11.15 -29.41 57.73
C ASP A 146 -10.78 -28.43 56.59
N PRO A 147 -10.97 -27.09 56.75
CA PRO A 147 -10.69 -26.10 55.74
C PRO A 147 -9.27 -25.56 55.91
N ASN A 148 -8.31 -26.02 55.11
CA ASN A 148 -7.01 -25.37 55.05
C ASN A 148 -6.72 -24.79 53.67
N MET A 149 -6.64 -23.46 53.69
CA MET A 149 -6.38 -22.56 52.59
C MET A 149 -5.00 -22.84 52.00
N SER A 150 -4.95 -23.61 50.91
CA SER A 150 -3.84 -23.60 49.97
C SER A 150 -4.35 -23.05 48.65
N GLN A 151 -4.42 -21.72 48.57
CA GLN A 151 -4.43 -21.04 47.28
C GLN A 151 -3.08 -21.33 46.61
N GLY A 152 -3.01 -22.43 45.88
CA GLY A 152 -2.00 -22.64 44.88
C GLY A 152 -2.04 -21.44 43.95
N ILE A 153 -0.99 -20.62 44.01
CA ILE A 153 -0.76 -19.52 43.10
C ILE A 153 -0.59 -20.17 41.72
N SER A 154 -1.69 -20.35 41.01
CA SER A 154 -1.65 -20.51 39.56
C SER A 154 -1.16 -19.17 39.04
N LYS A 155 0.17 -19.01 38.97
CA LYS A 155 0.81 -17.99 38.15
C LYS A 155 0.32 -18.28 36.74
N LYS A 156 -0.81 -17.65 36.39
CA LYS A 156 -1.23 -17.43 35.03
C LYS A 156 -0.07 -16.66 34.41
N ILE A 157 0.90 -17.40 33.87
CA ILE A 157 1.93 -16.86 33.01
C ILE A 157 1.11 -16.16 31.92
N ARG A 158 0.98 -14.85 32.06
CA ARG A 158 0.52 -14.02 30.97
C ARG A 158 1.63 -14.20 29.95
N LEU A 159 1.42 -15.14 29.04
CA LEU A 159 2.13 -15.19 27.77
C LEU A 159 1.92 -13.80 27.18
N ILE A 160 2.87 -12.91 27.42
CA ILE A 160 3.04 -11.73 26.59
C ILE A 160 3.17 -12.37 25.20
N PRO A 161 2.21 -12.19 24.28
CA PRO A 161 2.35 -12.74 22.96
C PRO A 161 3.67 -12.19 22.45
N LEU A 162 4.64 -13.08 22.25
CA LEU A 162 5.92 -12.71 21.70
C LEU A 162 5.58 -12.22 20.30
N ASP A 163 5.54 -10.90 20.16
CA ASP A 163 5.27 -10.26 18.89
C ASP A 163 6.23 -10.87 17.87
N PRO A 164 5.73 -11.34 16.72
CA PRO A 164 6.58 -12.05 15.79
C PRO A 164 7.78 -11.18 15.40
N PRO A 165 8.97 -11.77 15.16
CA PRO A 165 10.19 -11.02 14.87
C PRO A 165 10.08 -10.13 13.63
N TRP A 166 9.12 -10.41 12.75
CA TRP A 166 8.79 -9.57 11.60
C TRP A 166 8.11 -8.24 11.99
N LYS A 167 7.35 -8.19 13.09
CA LYS A 167 6.61 -7.00 13.53
C LYS A 167 7.57 -5.87 13.91
N ALA A 168 8.62 -6.19 14.66
CA ALA A 168 9.65 -5.22 15.02
C ALA A 168 10.33 -4.61 13.79
N ARG A 169 10.55 -5.40 12.72
CA ARG A 169 11.13 -4.90 11.47
C ARG A 169 10.17 -3.97 10.74
N LEU A 170 8.90 -4.35 10.62
CA LEU A 170 7.88 -3.50 9.99
C LEU A 170 7.69 -2.19 10.76
N ASP A 171 7.69 -2.24 12.10
CA ASP A 171 7.52 -1.06 12.93
C ASP A 171 8.67 -0.07 12.72
N ILE A 172 9.93 -0.52 12.72
CA ILE A 172 11.09 0.36 12.47
C ILE A 172 10.97 1.09 11.13
N ILE A 173 10.56 0.38 10.08
CA ILE A 173 10.42 0.94 8.73
C ILE A 173 9.25 1.93 8.67
N THR A 174 8.11 1.54 9.23
CA THR A 174 6.88 2.33 9.26
C THR A 174 7.07 3.62 10.08
N PHE A 175 7.75 3.56 11.22
CA PHE A 175 8.03 4.73 12.06
C PHE A 175 9.04 5.70 11.44
N LYS A 176 9.99 5.21 10.64
CA LYS A 176 10.95 6.06 9.91
C LYS A 176 10.32 6.83 8.75
N LEU A 177 9.12 6.44 8.32
CA LEU A 177 8.43 7.10 7.22
C LEU A 177 7.83 8.43 7.67
N GLU A 178 8.33 9.53 7.07
CA GLU A 178 7.76 10.87 7.23
C GLU A 178 6.55 11.06 6.31
N PRO A 179 5.45 11.66 6.81
CA PRO A 179 4.29 11.99 5.98
C PRO A 179 4.63 13.13 5.00
N ILE A 180 4.32 12.92 3.72
CA ILE A 180 4.60 13.83 2.60
C ILE A 180 3.32 14.55 2.14
N TYR A 181 2.12 14.01 2.41
CA TYR A 181 0.85 14.55 1.94
C TYR A 181 0.53 15.97 2.44
N HIS A 182 1.09 16.38 3.57
CA HIS A 182 0.93 17.72 4.13
C HIS A 182 2.10 18.67 3.82
N SER A 183 3.11 18.20 3.07
CA SER A 183 4.28 18.99 2.72
C SER A 183 4.06 19.87 1.47
N THR A 184 5.04 20.71 1.17
CA THR A 184 5.10 21.54 -0.06
C THR A 184 4.99 20.69 -1.33
N ILE A 185 5.44 19.43 -1.28
CA ILE A 185 5.39 18.47 -2.39
C ILE A 185 3.95 18.21 -2.82
N ALA A 186 3.07 17.92 -1.87
CA ALA A 186 1.66 17.68 -2.15
C ALA A 186 0.95 18.96 -2.62
N GLN A 187 1.37 20.13 -2.18
CA GLN A 187 0.86 21.41 -2.70
C GLN A 187 1.27 21.63 -4.16
N LYS A 188 2.54 21.39 -4.53
CA LYS A 188 3.00 21.44 -5.91
C LYS A 188 2.25 20.44 -6.80
N LEU A 189 2.06 19.21 -6.32
CA LEU A 189 1.25 18.20 -7.02
C LEU A 189 -0.21 18.63 -7.19
N LYS A 190 -0.85 19.25 -6.19
CA LYS A 190 -2.21 19.81 -6.29
C LYS A 190 -2.28 20.92 -7.33
N MET A 191 -1.31 21.82 -7.35
CA MET A 191 -1.22 22.88 -8.37
C MET A 191 -1.11 22.29 -9.78
N ILE A 192 -0.25 21.29 -9.97
CA ILE A 192 -0.09 20.60 -11.26
C ILE A 192 -1.39 19.88 -11.64
N ALA A 193 -2.06 19.23 -10.69
CA ALA A 193 -3.33 18.53 -10.87
C ALA A 193 -4.52 19.47 -11.15
N GLY A 194 -4.37 20.78 -10.92
CA GLY A 194 -5.45 21.76 -11.04
C GLY A 194 -6.49 21.66 -9.92
N ILE A 195 -6.10 21.11 -8.77
CA ILE A 195 -6.96 20.99 -7.58
C ILE A 195 -6.71 22.23 -6.71
N LYS A 196 -7.78 22.99 -6.44
CA LYS A 196 -7.75 24.14 -5.51
C LYS A 196 -7.94 23.68 -4.07
#